data_AF-A0A644VT99-F1
#
_entry.id   AF-A0A644VT99-F1
#
_cell.length_a   1.000
_cell.length_b   1.000
_cell.length_c   1.000
_cell.angle_alpha   90.00
_cell.angle_beta   90.00
_cell.angle_gamma   90.00
#
_symmetry.space_group_name_H-M   'P 1'
#
loop_
_entity.id
_entity.type
_entity.pdbx_description
1 polymer ?
#
loop_
_entity_poly.entity_id
_entity_poly.type
_entity_poly.pdbx_seq_one_letter_code
_entity_poly.pdbx_strand_id
1 'polypeptide(L)'
;MFNSFNDKNNYNLKSINPKNEPPTSKNRIFFEDILSKNIIFEDIISNSNISKDILNNDYNYNNNNNNNNNFIVSTDIITSNQSNSINFDNFKFSNLNHKKTNNSSTYGEKLDNITYNLKNNNSNEYYQKIKEFSTDVLDKSEILIGDIILDYQEFLVENPVEDIYFDYFFEENVLEALYLGVLWKLYMDDALNLDPFYQKILAKLSNLRNKKELIETPYKTQIDEIRGFLATKFLLNNEYNLNSKNNNNELKDNNINKNIDDITNKINKINKTDKTNKTNKNINKSINNESIKQSVLCESIENEGINLNRFKIKLLLEYLEATGDYKESLKHLNIWKEFLLSKDEYTINSYLDSIFSFTSWFENYAKGELHNYTNNVENFKANFLEDHLNNEDIIFCGRSELEYHINLFGAEVMNEIFQERFRDRNKKAILLPTCMKIPNYNKCKAINDRLGSRCISCSNKCNIGNINENLDDDIPVYVVSHSSSILSNLNDYDKTNISIVGVACINNLIEGGWKISSYNIPPQCVILDYVGCKKHWTPEDIQTNFNFNKLNNIIQ
;
A
#
# COMPACT_ATOMS: atom_id res chain seq x y z
N MET A 1 -24.78 -38.94 26.97
CA MET A 1 -24.79 -40.32 27.46
C MET A 1 -23.91 -41.14 26.52
N PHE A 2 -22.70 -41.44 26.98
CA PHE A 2 -21.83 -42.57 26.63
C PHE A 2 -21.46 -42.90 25.15
N ASN A 3 -20.15 -42.76 24.89
CA ASN A 3 -19.21 -43.75 24.35
C ASN A 3 -19.38 -44.24 22.90
N SER A 4 -18.41 -43.94 22.03
CA SER A 4 -17.11 -44.65 21.82
C SER A 4 -17.24 -45.64 20.68
N PHE A 5 -16.46 -45.49 19.61
CA PHE A 5 -15.67 -46.61 19.07
C PHE A 5 -14.50 -46.08 18.25
N ASN A 6 -13.30 -46.39 18.75
CA ASN A 6 -12.08 -46.49 17.98
C ASN A 6 -12.29 -47.48 16.83
N ASP A 7 -11.78 -47.17 15.64
CA ASP A 7 -11.10 -48.20 14.87
C ASP A 7 -9.96 -47.65 14.02
N LYS A 8 -8.82 -48.31 14.20
CA LYS A 8 -7.58 -48.14 13.47
C LYS A 8 -7.75 -48.76 12.09
N ASN A 9 -7.34 -48.05 11.03
CA ASN A 9 -6.84 -48.73 9.83
C ASN A 9 -5.65 -47.96 9.24
N ASN A 10 -4.49 -48.59 9.41
CA ASN A 10 -3.23 -48.28 8.75
C ASN A 10 -3.35 -48.49 7.25
N TYR A 11 -3.05 -47.47 6.45
CA TYR A 11 -2.50 -47.67 5.11
C TYR A 11 -1.25 -46.80 4.91
N ASN A 12 -0.16 -47.50 4.59
CA ASN A 12 1.19 -47.01 4.37
C ASN A 12 1.26 -45.87 3.34
N LEU A 13 1.65 -44.67 3.78
CA LEU A 13 2.17 -43.62 2.91
C LEU A 13 3.65 -43.89 2.62
N LYS A 14 3.94 -44.32 1.38
CA LYS A 14 5.29 -44.29 0.84
C LYS A 14 5.78 -42.85 0.76
N SER A 15 6.97 -42.66 1.31
CA SER A 15 7.83 -41.47 1.32
C SER A 15 7.81 -40.65 0.02
N ILE A 16 7.45 -39.37 0.14
CA ILE A 16 7.77 -38.32 -0.83
C ILE A 16 8.86 -37.44 -0.20
N ASN A 17 9.85 -37.09 -1.02
CA ASN A 17 11.08 -36.37 -0.72
C ASN A 17 10.85 -34.99 -0.03
N PRO A 18 11.75 -34.54 0.86
CA PRO A 18 11.55 -33.37 1.72
C PRO A 18 12.18 -32.10 1.13
N LYS A 19 11.38 -31.16 0.62
CA LYS A 19 11.71 -29.72 0.50
C LYS A 19 10.41 -28.92 0.36
N ASN A 20 9.70 -28.76 1.46
CA ASN A 20 8.63 -27.78 1.72
C ASN A 20 8.15 -28.12 3.14
N GLU A 21 8.84 -27.63 4.16
CA GLU A 21 8.36 -27.79 5.53
C GLU A 21 7.13 -26.89 5.73
N PRO A 22 6.02 -27.40 6.29
CA PRO A 22 4.96 -26.56 6.82
C PRO A 22 5.51 -25.75 8.00
N PRO A 23 4.89 -24.61 8.36
CA PRO A 23 5.35 -23.83 9.52
C PRO A 23 5.40 -24.75 10.75
N THR A 24 6.56 -24.77 11.41
CA THR A 24 6.74 -25.55 12.64
C THR A 24 5.71 -25.11 13.68
N SER A 25 5.34 -26.02 14.59
CA SER A 25 4.39 -25.76 15.68
C SER A 25 4.68 -24.50 16.50
N LYS A 26 5.92 -24.00 16.48
CA LYS A 26 6.34 -22.73 17.11
C LYS A 26 5.80 -21.48 16.41
N ASN A 27 5.61 -21.48 15.09
CA ASN A 27 5.02 -20.33 14.38
C ASN A 27 3.54 -20.20 14.72
N ARG A 28 2.82 -21.32 14.84
CA ARG A 28 1.41 -21.30 15.28
C ARG A 28 1.27 -20.78 16.70
N ILE A 29 2.14 -21.22 17.62
CA ILE A 29 2.18 -20.73 19.00
C ILE A 29 2.53 -19.24 19.04
N PHE A 30 3.46 -18.74 18.21
CA PHE A 30 3.79 -17.30 18.14
C PHE A 30 2.64 -16.46 17.57
N PHE A 31 1.94 -16.95 16.55
CA PHE A 31 0.74 -16.29 16.01
C PHE A 31 -0.42 -16.32 17.03
N GLU A 32 -0.63 -17.43 17.74
CA GLU A 32 -1.60 -17.54 18.84
C GLU A 32 -1.18 -16.69 20.05
N ASP A 33 0.12 -16.48 20.31
CA ASP A 33 0.65 -15.58 21.33
C ASP A 33 0.46 -14.10 20.96
N ILE A 34 0.65 -13.71 19.69
CA ILE A 34 0.37 -12.35 19.21
C ILE A 34 -1.13 -12.09 19.24
N LEU A 35 -1.95 -13.04 18.78
CA LEU A 35 -3.40 -12.92 18.80
C LEU A 35 -3.93 -12.91 20.24
N SER A 36 -3.42 -13.75 21.14
CA SER A 36 -3.81 -13.76 22.56
C SER A 36 -3.29 -12.56 23.33
N LYS A 37 -2.07 -12.06 23.07
CA LYS A 37 -1.58 -10.81 23.66
C LYS A 37 -2.29 -9.57 23.11
N ASN A 38 -2.75 -9.59 21.86
CA ASN A 38 -3.62 -8.55 21.30
C ASN A 38 -5.07 -8.65 21.83
N ILE A 39 -5.59 -9.86 22.10
CA ILE A 39 -6.84 -10.04 22.83
C ILE A 39 -6.67 -9.49 24.26
N ILE A 40 -5.54 -9.75 24.93
CA ILE A 40 -5.24 -9.16 26.24
C ILE A 40 -5.09 -7.63 26.17
N PHE A 41 -4.53 -7.07 25.08
CA PHE A 41 -4.46 -5.62 24.87
C PHE A 41 -5.83 -5.00 24.58
N GLU A 42 -6.67 -5.66 23.80
CA GLU A 42 -8.08 -5.28 23.60
C GLU A 42 -8.90 -5.44 24.88
N ASP A 43 -8.61 -6.44 25.73
CA ASP A 43 -9.22 -6.64 27.05
C ASP A 43 -8.74 -5.59 28.07
N ILE A 44 -7.47 -5.14 27.99
CA ILE A 44 -6.95 -4.06 28.83
C ILE A 44 -7.54 -2.70 28.40
N ILE A 45 -7.73 -2.47 27.10
CA ILE A 45 -8.34 -1.25 26.58
C ILE A 45 -9.86 -1.26 26.80
N SER A 46 -10.54 -2.38 26.60
CA SER A 46 -11.99 -2.52 26.81
C SER A 46 -12.38 -2.55 28.31
N ASN A 47 -11.51 -3.05 29.20
CA ASN A 47 -11.67 -2.92 30.65
C ASN A 47 -11.13 -1.60 31.22
N SER A 48 -10.60 -0.70 30.38
CA SER A 48 -10.27 0.68 30.78
C SER A 48 -11.44 1.67 30.59
N ASN A 49 -12.67 1.16 30.54
CA ASN A 49 -13.83 1.92 31.00
C ASN A 49 -13.74 2.10 32.52
N ILE A 50 -12.85 3.01 32.95
CA ILE A 50 -12.98 3.64 34.25
C ILE A 50 -14.33 4.37 34.22
N SER A 51 -15.26 3.87 35.03
CA SER A 51 -16.59 4.42 35.24
C SER A 51 -16.62 5.94 35.27
N LYS A 52 -17.68 6.47 34.67
CA LYS A 52 -18.15 7.86 34.67
C LYS A 52 -18.50 8.45 36.05
N ASP A 53 -17.90 8.00 37.16
CA ASP A 53 -18.31 8.39 38.52
C ASP A 53 -17.25 9.13 39.35
N ILE A 54 -16.23 9.74 38.74
CA ILE A 54 -15.36 10.71 39.45
C ILE A 54 -15.24 12.00 38.62
N LEU A 55 -16.40 12.54 38.24
CA LEU A 55 -16.60 13.94 37.89
C LEU A 55 -17.59 14.49 38.90
N ASN A 56 -17.15 14.62 40.15
CA ASN A 56 -17.70 15.49 41.20
C ASN A 56 -16.91 15.24 42.49
N ASN A 57 -15.95 16.13 42.78
CA ASN A 57 -15.81 16.81 44.07
C ASN A 57 -14.41 17.46 44.17
N ASP A 58 -14.46 18.78 44.11
CA ASP A 58 -13.78 19.71 45.01
C ASP A 58 -12.24 19.72 45.11
N TYR A 59 -11.70 20.82 44.56
CA TYR A 59 -10.87 21.80 45.29
C TYR A 59 -10.48 21.44 46.73
N ASN A 60 -9.18 21.26 46.99
CA ASN A 60 -8.37 22.14 47.86
C ASN A 60 -7.06 21.50 48.38
N TYR A 61 -5.98 22.28 48.24
CA TYR A 61 -4.95 22.61 49.24
C TYR A 61 -4.14 21.51 50.00
N ASN A 62 -2.82 21.59 49.79
CA ASN A 62 -1.69 21.58 50.74
C ASN A 62 -1.19 20.31 51.49
N ASN A 63 0.16 20.27 51.51
CA ASN A 63 1.10 19.93 52.59
C ASN A 63 1.71 18.51 52.74
N ASN A 64 3.05 18.50 52.57
CA ASN A 64 4.12 18.00 53.46
C ASN A 64 4.21 16.53 53.95
N ASN A 65 5.39 15.96 53.63
CA ASN A 65 6.34 15.21 54.47
C ASN A 65 6.09 13.78 55.00
N ASN A 66 7.19 13.01 54.90
CA ASN A 66 7.76 11.99 55.80
C ASN A 66 7.53 10.47 55.58
N ASN A 67 8.64 9.82 55.19
CA ASN A 67 9.34 8.67 55.79
C ASN A 67 8.63 7.36 56.18
N ASN A 68 9.20 6.27 55.60
CA ASN A 68 9.57 4.97 56.18
C ASN A 68 8.52 4.11 56.93
N ASN A 69 8.21 2.92 56.39
CA ASN A 69 8.80 1.66 56.87
C ASN A 69 8.29 0.42 56.12
N ASN A 70 9.20 -0.53 55.94
CA ASN A 70 9.02 -1.88 55.40
C ASN A 70 7.94 -2.69 56.13
N PHE A 71 7.20 -3.51 55.38
CA PHE A 71 6.76 -4.82 55.87
C PHE A 71 6.89 -5.89 54.79
N ILE A 72 7.66 -6.91 55.14
CA ILE A 72 7.89 -8.18 54.45
C ILE A 72 6.68 -9.08 54.70
N VAL A 73 6.16 -9.73 53.65
CA VAL A 73 5.39 -10.98 53.79
C VAL A 73 5.77 -11.95 52.66
N SER A 74 6.64 -12.89 53.02
CA SER A 74 6.57 -14.34 52.80
C SER A 74 6.29 -14.91 51.41
N THR A 75 7.35 -15.48 50.84
CA THR A 75 7.34 -16.61 49.90
C THR A 75 7.34 -17.95 50.66
N ASP A 76 6.44 -18.87 50.32
CA ASP A 76 6.62 -20.34 50.39
C ASP A 76 5.60 -20.98 49.40
N ILE A 77 6.03 -21.37 48.20
CA ILE A 77 6.36 -22.74 47.73
C ILE A 77 5.15 -23.67 47.50
N ILE A 78 4.81 -23.90 46.21
CA ILE A 78 4.73 -25.22 45.51
C ILE A 78 5.04 -24.95 44.02
N THR A 79 6.29 -24.96 43.55
CA THR A 79 7.05 -26.10 42.96
C THR A 79 6.25 -27.11 42.14
N SER A 80 6.31 -26.98 40.81
CA SER A 80 6.78 -28.07 39.95
C SER A 80 7.47 -27.52 38.70
N ASN A 81 8.64 -28.07 38.42
CA ASN A 81 9.64 -27.62 37.46
C ASN A 81 9.19 -27.73 36.00
N GLN A 82 9.49 -26.72 35.18
CA GLN A 82 10.61 -26.84 34.23
C GLN A 82 10.95 -25.48 33.63
N SER A 83 12.18 -25.07 33.90
CA SER A 83 12.93 -24.01 33.24
C SER A 83 12.71 -23.98 31.72
N ASN A 84 12.27 -22.84 31.21
CA ASN A 84 12.66 -22.38 29.88
C ASN A 84 12.78 -20.85 29.93
N SER A 85 13.98 -20.39 30.28
CA SER A 85 14.47 -19.09 29.84
C SER A 85 14.35 -19.06 28.31
N ILE A 86 13.41 -18.30 27.77
CA ILE A 86 13.39 -18.03 26.34
C ILE A 86 14.54 -17.05 26.08
N ASN A 87 15.68 -17.64 25.75
CA ASN A 87 16.84 -16.94 25.26
C ASN A 87 16.50 -16.44 23.84
N PHE A 88 16.37 -15.13 23.66
CA PHE A 88 16.04 -14.49 22.38
C PHE A 88 17.19 -14.54 21.34
N ASP A 89 18.34 -15.11 21.72
CA ASP A 89 19.57 -15.12 20.91
C ASP A 89 19.57 -16.08 19.69
N ASN A 90 18.45 -16.74 19.35
CA ASN A 90 18.42 -17.72 18.24
C ASN A 90 17.32 -17.52 17.19
N PHE A 91 16.81 -16.30 17.01
CA PHE A 91 16.17 -15.93 15.74
C PHE A 91 17.23 -15.43 14.75
N LYS A 92 18.05 -16.35 14.23
CA LYS A 92 18.72 -16.12 12.95
C LYS A 92 17.70 -16.42 11.86
N PHE A 93 16.98 -15.40 11.40
CA PHE A 93 16.63 -15.38 9.98
C PHE A 93 17.96 -15.52 9.24
N SER A 94 18.09 -16.56 8.43
CA SER A 94 19.20 -16.65 7.50
C SER A 94 19.06 -15.46 6.55
N ASN A 95 19.70 -14.35 6.89
CA ASN A 95 20.11 -13.36 5.92
C ASN A 95 20.94 -14.15 4.91
N LEU A 96 20.31 -14.51 3.79
CA LEU A 96 21.06 -14.79 2.58
C LEU A 96 21.81 -13.50 2.31
N ASN A 97 23.08 -13.47 2.71
CA ASN A 97 24.05 -12.47 2.29
C ASN A 97 24.14 -12.56 0.77
N HIS A 98 23.20 -11.93 0.07
CA HIS A 98 23.41 -11.55 -1.30
C HIS A 98 24.50 -10.49 -1.27
N LYS A 99 25.62 -10.82 -1.91
CA LYS A 99 26.76 -9.92 -2.09
C LYS A 99 26.23 -8.57 -2.55
N LYS A 100 26.28 -7.56 -1.68
CA LYS A 100 26.37 -6.17 -2.12
C LYS A 100 27.64 -6.07 -2.94
N THR A 101 27.51 -6.17 -4.26
CA THR A 101 28.56 -5.79 -5.18
C THR A 101 28.76 -4.30 -5.01
N ASN A 102 29.78 -3.93 -4.24
CA ASN A 102 30.33 -2.59 -4.22
C ASN A 102 30.92 -2.30 -5.61
N ASN A 103 30.08 -1.90 -6.56
CA ASN A 103 30.53 -1.16 -7.72
C ASN A 103 30.49 0.32 -7.31
N SER A 104 31.67 0.90 -7.09
CA SER A 104 31.79 2.34 -7.08
C SER A 104 31.57 2.80 -8.52
N SER A 105 30.37 3.26 -8.84
CA SER A 105 30.05 3.78 -10.16
C SER A 105 29.49 5.19 -10.07
N THR A 106 29.88 5.94 -11.08
CA THR A 106 29.66 7.36 -11.30
C THR A 106 28.16 7.73 -11.31
N TYR A 107 27.86 9.00 -11.01
CA TYR A 107 26.53 9.64 -10.96
C TYR A 107 25.52 9.27 -12.08
N GLY A 108 25.96 8.68 -13.20
CA GLY A 108 25.10 8.21 -14.29
C GLY A 108 24.37 6.87 -14.02
N GLU A 109 24.86 5.99 -13.15
CA GLU A 109 24.18 4.72 -12.80
C GLU A 109 23.10 4.90 -11.70
N LYS A 110 22.92 6.13 -11.15
CA LYS A 110 21.95 6.43 -10.09
C LYS A 110 20.50 6.68 -10.59
N LEU A 111 20.25 6.58 -11.90
CA LEU A 111 18.96 6.91 -12.52
C LEU A 111 18.05 5.70 -12.78
N ASP A 112 18.59 4.47 -12.83
CA ASP A 112 17.81 3.29 -13.25
C ASP A 112 16.70 2.90 -12.26
N ASN A 113 16.82 3.29 -10.99
CA ASN A 113 15.82 3.02 -9.96
C ASN A 113 14.73 4.11 -9.86
N ILE A 114 14.82 5.17 -10.67
CA ILE A 114 13.86 6.28 -10.63
C ILE A 114 12.64 5.91 -11.48
N THR A 115 11.52 5.61 -10.84
CA THR A 115 10.30 5.11 -11.52
C THR A 115 9.72 6.09 -12.53
N TYR A 116 9.83 7.39 -12.26
CA TYR A 116 9.30 8.44 -13.14
C TYR A 116 10.19 9.70 -13.10
N ASN A 117 10.15 10.48 -14.19
CA ASN A 117 10.87 11.74 -14.30
C ASN A 117 10.08 12.77 -15.12
N LEU A 118 9.58 13.81 -14.45
CA LEU A 118 8.84 14.91 -15.08
C LEU A 118 9.76 15.91 -15.83
N LYS A 119 11.09 15.80 -15.67
CA LYS A 119 12.08 16.62 -16.39
C LYS A 119 12.54 16.01 -17.71
N ASN A 120 11.89 14.97 -18.22
CA ASN A 120 12.30 14.36 -19.50
C ASN A 120 12.25 15.35 -20.69
N ASN A 121 11.73 16.58 -20.49
CA ASN A 121 12.04 17.82 -21.22
C ASN A 121 12.15 19.03 -20.27
N ASN A 122 11.02 19.41 -19.66
CA ASN A 122 10.84 20.52 -18.72
C ASN A 122 9.55 20.26 -17.91
N SER A 123 9.59 20.39 -16.58
CA SER A 123 8.40 20.12 -15.76
C SER A 123 7.25 21.11 -15.97
N ASN A 124 7.47 22.27 -16.63
CA ASN A 124 6.37 23.12 -17.10
C ASN A 124 5.53 22.46 -18.20
N GLU A 125 6.18 21.74 -19.13
CA GLU A 125 5.50 21.05 -20.23
C GLU A 125 4.61 19.93 -19.69
N TYR A 126 5.05 19.25 -18.64
CA TYR A 126 4.23 18.27 -17.92
C TYR A 126 2.90 18.88 -17.44
N TYR A 127 2.92 20.04 -16.77
CA TYR A 127 1.70 20.64 -16.22
C TYR A 127 0.74 21.15 -17.30
N GLN A 128 1.27 21.58 -18.45
CA GLN A 128 0.40 21.88 -19.60
C GLN A 128 -0.21 20.59 -20.15
N LYS A 129 0.62 19.57 -20.37
CA LYS A 129 0.19 18.30 -20.95
C LYS A 129 -0.83 17.56 -20.07
N ILE A 130 -0.64 17.52 -18.75
CA ILE A 130 -1.59 16.84 -17.85
C ILE A 130 -2.95 17.55 -17.84
N LYS A 131 -2.98 18.88 -17.97
CA LYS A 131 -4.22 19.64 -18.04
C LYS A 131 -5.01 19.32 -19.31
N GLU A 132 -4.34 19.33 -20.46
CA GLU A 132 -4.94 18.94 -21.75
C GLU A 132 -5.44 17.49 -21.69
N PHE A 133 -4.60 16.58 -21.22
CA PHE A 133 -4.95 15.16 -21.02
C PHE A 133 -6.17 14.97 -20.11
N SER A 134 -6.22 15.65 -18.95
CA SER A 134 -7.34 15.53 -18.02
C SER A 134 -8.65 16.03 -18.62
N THR A 135 -8.60 17.09 -19.43
CA THR A 135 -9.76 17.61 -20.16
C THR A 135 -10.32 16.53 -21.10
N ASP A 136 -9.46 15.89 -21.90
CA ASP A 136 -9.87 14.83 -22.83
C ASP A 136 -10.46 13.61 -22.10
N VAL A 137 -9.91 13.26 -20.92
CA VAL A 137 -10.41 12.16 -20.09
C VAL A 137 -11.79 12.49 -19.53
N LEU A 138 -12.01 13.71 -19.05
CA LEU A 138 -13.31 14.17 -18.56
C LEU A 138 -14.36 14.20 -19.68
N ASP A 139 -14.03 14.78 -20.84
CA ASP A 139 -14.90 14.78 -22.03
C ASP A 139 -15.28 13.36 -22.45
N LYS A 140 -14.33 12.42 -22.41
CA LYS A 140 -14.61 11.02 -22.71
C LYS A 140 -15.48 10.35 -21.66
N SER A 141 -15.31 10.71 -20.39
CA SER A 141 -16.08 10.15 -19.28
C SER A 141 -17.56 10.53 -19.39
N GLU A 142 -17.89 11.75 -19.81
CA GLU A 142 -19.28 12.17 -20.04
C GLU A 142 -19.99 11.26 -21.03
N ILE A 143 -19.29 10.83 -22.08
CA ILE A 143 -19.85 9.96 -23.12
C ILE A 143 -20.01 8.51 -22.64
N LEU A 144 -19.04 7.99 -21.88
CA LEU A 144 -18.98 6.55 -21.56
C LEU A 144 -19.64 6.21 -20.23
N ILE A 145 -19.58 7.09 -19.24
CA ILE A 145 -20.05 6.84 -17.88
C ILE A 145 -20.83 8.02 -17.28
N GLY A 146 -21.11 9.09 -18.04
CA GLY A 146 -21.77 10.30 -17.52
C GLY A 146 -23.09 10.01 -16.82
N ASP A 147 -23.96 9.19 -17.43
CA ASP A 147 -25.24 8.77 -16.82
C ASP A 147 -25.05 8.02 -15.50
N ILE A 148 -23.98 7.24 -15.36
CA ILE A 148 -23.66 6.49 -14.14
C ILE A 148 -23.21 7.46 -13.04
N ILE A 149 -22.41 8.47 -13.40
CA ILE A 149 -21.97 9.48 -12.44
C ILE A 149 -23.16 10.31 -11.96
N LEU A 150 -24.10 10.68 -12.83
CA LEU A 150 -25.30 11.41 -12.44
C LEU A 150 -26.19 10.59 -11.51
N ASP A 151 -26.40 9.30 -11.79
CA ASP A 151 -27.14 8.40 -10.90
C ASP A 151 -26.43 8.19 -9.55
N TYR A 152 -25.09 8.13 -9.55
CA TYR A 152 -24.31 8.10 -8.32
C TYR A 152 -24.46 9.39 -7.51
N GLN A 153 -24.46 10.55 -8.15
CA GLN A 153 -24.67 11.83 -7.47
C GLN A 153 -26.08 11.96 -6.89
N GLU A 154 -27.11 11.46 -7.59
CA GLU A 154 -28.46 11.37 -7.04
C GLU A 154 -28.49 10.49 -5.78
N PHE A 155 -27.82 9.33 -5.81
CA PHE A 155 -27.65 8.48 -4.63
C PHE A 155 -26.94 9.20 -3.47
N LEU A 156 -25.90 10.01 -3.73
CA LEU A 156 -25.18 10.76 -2.71
C LEU A 156 -26.04 11.87 -2.07
N VAL A 157 -26.94 12.49 -2.85
CA VAL A 157 -27.89 13.49 -2.33
C VAL A 157 -28.91 12.82 -1.39
N GLU A 158 -29.37 11.61 -1.73
CA GLU A 158 -30.29 10.84 -0.88
C GLU A 158 -29.60 10.23 0.34
N ASN A 159 -28.29 9.95 0.24
CA ASN A 159 -27.48 9.27 1.25
C ASN A 159 -26.22 10.09 1.57
N PRO A 160 -26.36 11.27 2.20
CA PRO A 160 -25.22 12.15 2.46
C PRO A 160 -24.19 11.47 3.35
N VAL A 161 -22.92 11.58 2.97
CA VAL A 161 -21.79 10.98 3.70
C VAL A 161 -20.91 12.09 4.25
N GLU A 162 -21.21 12.50 5.48
CA GLU A 162 -20.46 13.50 6.22
C GLU A 162 -18.97 13.10 6.32
N ASP A 163 -18.07 14.08 6.35
CA ASP A 163 -16.61 13.93 6.46
C ASP A 163 -15.88 13.27 5.27
N ILE A 164 -16.58 12.89 4.20
CA ILE A 164 -15.98 12.42 2.94
C ILE A 164 -16.18 13.43 1.82
N TYR A 165 -17.43 13.81 1.55
CA TYR A 165 -17.75 14.84 0.57
C TYR A 165 -18.14 16.13 1.29
N PHE A 166 -17.40 17.19 1.02
CA PHE A 166 -17.81 18.56 1.39
C PHE A 166 -18.55 19.24 0.23
N ASP A 167 -18.24 18.85 -0.99
CA ASP A 167 -18.90 19.21 -2.23
C ASP A 167 -19.01 17.95 -3.10
N TYR A 168 -19.95 17.92 -4.03
CA TYR A 168 -20.15 16.81 -4.96
C TYR A 168 -19.69 17.21 -6.36
N PHE A 169 -18.42 16.92 -6.67
CA PHE A 169 -17.84 17.24 -7.97
C PHE A 169 -17.98 16.06 -8.94
N PHE A 170 -18.45 16.35 -10.15
CA PHE A 170 -18.58 15.34 -11.20
C PHE A 170 -17.21 14.72 -11.53
N GLU A 171 -16.19 15.55 -11.63
CA GLU A 171 -14.82 15.19 -11.96
C GLU A 171 -14.20 14.26 -10.90
N GLU A 172 -14.50 14.50 -9.62
CA GLU A 172 -14.07 13.62 -8.53
C GLU A 172 -14.77 12.25 -8.61
N ASN A 173 -16.07 12.22 -8.90
CA ASN A 173 -16.80 10.96 -9.05
C ASN A 173 -16.37 10.18 -10.31
N VAL A 174 -15.96 10.86 -11.39
CA VAL A 174 -15.30 10.25 -12.54
C VAL A 174 -13.97 9.62 -12.13
N LEU A 175 -13.14 10.35 -11.36
CA LEU A 175 -11.89 9.83 -10.83
C LEU A 175 -12.13 8.56 -10.01
N GLU A 176 -13.11 8.56 -9.10
CA GLU A 176 -13.42 7.39 -8.26
C GLU A 176 -13.91 6.18 -9.05
N ALA A 177 -14.80 6.38 -10.05
CA ALA A 177 -15.27 5.31 -10.92
C ALA A 177 -14.11 4.70 -11.73
N LEU A 178 -13.24 5.54 -12.27
CA LEU A 178 -12.03 5.11 -12.94
C LEU A 178 -11.07 4.38 -11.99
N TYR A 179 -10.94 4.86 -10.75
CA TYR A 179 -10.12 4.25 -9.71
C TYR A 179 -10.61 2.85 -9.36
N LEU A 180 -11.93 2.67 -9.20
CA LEU A 180 -12.55 1.36 -9.04
C LEU A 180 -12.22 0.43 -10.20
N GLY A 181 -12.38 0.90 -11.45
CA GLY A 181 -12.10 0.11 -12.64
C GLY A 181 -10.63 -0.29 -12.78
N VAL A 182 -9.70 0.63 -12.52
CA VAL A 182 -8.25 0.35 -12.54
C VAL A 182 -7.88 -0.67 -11.47
N LEU A 183 -8.32 -0.48 -10.23
CA LEU A 183 -7.99 -1.41 -9.14
C LEU A 183 -8.65 -2.78 -9.35
N TRP A 184 -9.85 -2.82 -9.90
CA TRP A 184 -10.50 -4.07 -10.28
C TRP A 184 -9.67 -4.83 -11.31
N LYS A 185 -9.25 -4.15 -12.38
CA LYS A 185 -8.41 -4.75 -13.43
C LYS A 185 -7.11 -5.30 -12.86
N LEU A 186 -6.47 -4.59 -11.93
CA LEU A 186 -5.14 -4.94 -11.43
C LEU A 186 -5.17 -5.99 -10.32
N TYR A 187 -6.19 -5.98 -9.46
CA TYR A 187 -6.16 -6.72 -8.20
C TYR A 187 -7.30 -7.71 -7.98
N MET A 188 -8.29 -7.81 -8.89
CA MET A 188 -9.41 -8.74 -8.68
C MET A 188 -8.96 -10.20 -8.61
N ASP A 189 -8.00 -10.60 -9.44
CA ASP A 189 -7.48 -11.98 -9.42
C ASP A 189 -6.74 -12.27 -8.10
N ASP A 190 -5.97 -11.32 -7.59
CA ASP A 190 -5.32 -11.45 -6.28
C ASP A 190 -6.36 -11.48 -5.15
N ALA A 191 -7.41 -10.67 -5.24
CA ALA A 191 -8.51 -10.63 -4.27
C ALA A 191 -9.28 -11.94 -4.21
N LEU A 192 -9.53 -12.59 -5.36
CA LEU A 192 -10.19 -13.90 -5.43
C LEU A 192 -9.34 -15.03 -4.83
N ASN A 193 -8.02 -14.88 -4.84
CA ASN A 193 -7.08 -15.89 -4.35
C ASN A 193 -6.64 -15.66 -2.89
N LEU A 194 -6.95 -14.51 -2.30
CA LEU A 194 -6.54 -14.19 -0.94
C LEU A 194 -7.39 -14.96 0.08
N ASP A 195 -6.72 -15.78 0.89
CA ASP A 195 -7.39 -16.49 1.98
C ASP A 195 -7.98 -15.49 3.00
N PRO A 196 -9.28 -15.62 3.37
CA PRO A 196 -9.94 -14.69 4.30
C PRO A 196 -9.29 -14.58 5.68
N PHE A 197 -8.57 -15.62 6.14
CA PHE A 197 -7.80 -15.56 7.38
C PHE A 197 -6.62 -14.59 7.24
N TYR A 198 -5.86 -14.69 6.14
CA TYR A 198 -4.72 -13.80 5.91
C TYR A 198 -5.15 -12.38 5.58
N GLN A 199 -6.26 -12.20 4.85
CA GLN A 199 -6.90 -10.89 4.66
C GLN A 199 -7.09 -10.17 5.99
N LYS A 200 -7.77 -10.80 6.96
CA LYS A 200 -8.08 -10.20 8.26
C LYS A 200 -6.83 -9.88 9.07
N ILE A 201 -5.82 -10.75 9.03
CA ILE A 201 -4.55 -10.51 9.74
C ILE A 201 -3.83 -9.31 9.14
N LEU A 202 -3.70 -9.25 7.81
CA LEU A 202 -3.02 -8.17 7.10
C LEU A 202 -3.72 -6.82 7.34
N ALA A 203 -5.05 -6.78 7.24
CA ALA A 203 -5.85 -5.59 7.54
C ALA A 203 -5.63 -5.11 8.99
N LYS A 204 -5.64 -6.03 9.98
CA LYS A 204 -5.35 -5.68 11.37
C LYS A 204 -3.93 -5.13 11.57
N LEU A 205 -2.93 -5.76 10.97
CA LEU A 205 -1.53 -5.29 11.05
C LEU A 205 -1.36 -3.90 10.42
N SER A 206 -2.03 -3.65 9.29
CA SER A 206 -2.09 -2.35 8.64
C SER A 206 -2.73 -1.26 9.52
N ASN A 207 -3.80 -1.60 10.25
CA ASN A 207 -4.43 -0.66 11.18
C ASN A 207 -3.53 -0.41 12.41
N LEU A 208 -2.92 -1.45 12.97
CA LEU A 208 -2.06 -1.34 14.14
C LEU A 208 -0.83 -0.46 13.89
N ARG A 209 -0.13 -0.62 12.75
CA ARG A 209 1.10 0.16 12.47
C ARG A 209 0.90 1.68 12.38
N ASN A 210 -0.34 2.13 12.24
CA ASN A 210 -0.72 3.53 12.12
C ASN A 210 -1.17 4.17 13.45
N LYS A 211 -1.24 3.39 14.54
CA LYS A 211 -1.57 3.92 15.88
C LYS A 211 -0.47 4.83 16.38
N LYS A 212 -0.85 6.04 16.84
CA LYS A 212 0.09 7.05 17.36
C LYS A 212 0.95 6.52 18.51
N GLU A 213 0.40 5.67 19.38
CA GLU A 213 1.14 5.11 20.53
C GLU A 213 2.26 4.15 20.11
N LEU A 214 2.20 3.57 18.91
CA LEU A 214 3.17 2.61 18.42
C LEU A 214 4.27 3.26 17.57
N ILE A 215 4.09 4.53 17.17
CA ILE A 215 5.11 5.29 16.42
C ILE A 215 6.39 5.35 17.26
N GLU A 216 7.53 5.04 16.64
CA GLU A 216 8.87 4.99 17.27
C GLU A 216 9.07 3.92 18.36
N THR A 217 8.16 2.94 18.46
CA THR A 217 8.32 1.79 19.38
C THR A 217 8.93 0.56 18.68
N PRO A 218 9.62 -0.34 19.42
CA PRO A 218 10.05 -1.63 18.88
C PRO A 218 8.91 -2.50 18.35
N TYR A 219 7.69 -2.32 18.89
CA TYR A 219 6.50 -3.04 18.42
C TYR A 219 6.12 -2.66 17.00
N LYS A 220 6.31 -1.40 16.59
CA LYS A 220 6.08 -0.99 15.21
C LYS A 220 7.01 -1.72 14.24
N THR A 221 8.29 -1.84 14.58
CA THR A 221 9.25 -2.60 13.76
C THR A 221 8.81 -4.06 13.61
N GLN A 222 8.38 -4.71 14.68
CA GLN A 222 7.87 -6.09 14.63
C GLN A 222 6.61 -6.22 13.77
N ILE A 223 5.68 -5.27 13.87
CA ILE A 223 4.47 -5.24 13.05
C ILE A 223 4.84 -5.07 11.57
N ASP A 224 5.75 -4.15 11.26
CA ASP A 224 6.20 -3.88 9.90
C ASP A 224 6.91 -5.12 9.30
N GLU A 225 7.76 -5.82 10.06
CA GLU A 225 8.41 -7.08 9.67
C GLU A 225 7.41 -8.22 9.39
N ILE A 226 6.47 -8.45 10.32
CA ILE A 226 5.45 -9.51 10.16
C ILE A 226 4.55 -9.20 8.96
N ARG A 227 4.10 -7.94 8.84
CA ARG A 227 3.25 -7.53 7.72
C ARG A 227 4.00 -7.65 6.41
N GLY A 228 5.26 -7.23 6.33
CA GLY A 228 6.07 -7.34 5.12
C GLY A 228 6.22 -8.78 4.63
N PHE A 229 6.51 -9.72 5.55
CA PHE A 229 6.56 -11.15 5.22
C PHE A 229 5.21 -11.67 4.70
N LEU A 230 4.11 -11.35 5.38
CA LEU A 230 2.78 -11.80 4.97
C LEU A 230 2.33 -11.17 3.65
N ALA A 231 2.59 -9.88 3.45
CA ALA A 231 2.27 -9.17 2.20
C ALA A 231 3.02 -9.79 1.02
N THR A 232 4.31 -10.05 1.18
CA THR A 232 5.13 -10.72 0.16
C THR A 232 4.60 -12.09 -0.21
N LYS A 233 4.09 -12.84 0.78
CA LYS A 233 3.62 -14.20 0.56
C LYS A 233 2.21 -14.29 -0.02
N PHE A 234 1.33 -13.36 0.37
CA PHE A 234 -0.12 -13.50 0.14
C PHE A 234 -0.72 -12.38 -0.70
N LEU A 235 -0.06 -11.23 -0.83
CA LEU A 235 -0.55 -10.10 -1.61
C LEU A 235 0.25 -9.87 -2.90
N LEU A 236 1.51 -10.32 -2.96
CA LEU A 236 2.34 -10.21 -4.16
C LEU A 236 2.07 -11.38 -5.11
N ASN A 237 1.69 -11.06 -6.35
CA ASN A 237 1.35 -12.01 -7.39
C ASN A 237 2.48 -13.02 -7.68
N ASN A 238 2.13 -14.28 -7.95
CA ASN A 238 3.07 -15.39 -8.18
C ASN A 238 3.90 -15.24 -9.47
N GLU A 239 3.52 -14.38 -10.41
CA GLU A 239 4.30 -14.15 -11.64
C GLU A 239 5.69 -13.56 -11.35
N TYR A 240 5.83 -12.70 -10.33
CA TYR A 240 7.14 -12.21 -9.89
C TYR A 240 8.03 -13.37 -9.37
N ASN A 241 7.41 -14.32 -8.64
CA ASN A 241 8.08 -15.52 -8.12
C ASN A 241 8.48 -16.53 -9.22
N LEU A 242 7.86 -16.46 -10.41
CA LEU A 242 8.17 -17.28 -11.57
C LEU A 242 9.33 -16.69 -12.39
N ASN A 243 9.34 -15.37 -12.59
CA ASN A 243 10.40 -14.69 -13.34
C ASN A 243 11.74 -14.62 -12.57
N SER A 244 11.73 -14.44 -11.24
CA SER A 244 12.97 -14.50 -10.44
C SER A 244 13.61 -15.90 -10.40
N LYS A 245 12.80 -16.96 -10.54
CA LYS A 245 13.29 -18.35 -10.67
C LYS A 245 13.83 -18.65 -12.07
N ASN A 246 13.27 -18.05 -13.12
CA ASN A 246 13.74 -18.26 -14.49
C ASN A 246 15.08 -17.57 -14.75
N ASN A 247 15.30 -16.35 -14.23
CA ASN A 247 16.58 -15.64 -14.38
C ASN A 247 17.76 -16.34 -13.67
N ASN A 248 17.48 -17.10 -12.60
CA ASN A 248 18.50 -17.91 -11.92
C ASN A 248 18.82 -19.25 -12.63
N ASN A 249 17.96 -19.69 -13.56
CA ASN A 249 18.19 -20.91 -14.35
C ASN A 249 18.93 -20.62 -15.67
N GLU A 250 18.79 -19.43 -16.26
CA GLU A 250 19.53 -19.06 -17.48
C GLU A 250 21.06 -19.03 -17.30
N LEU A 251 21.55 -18.77 -16.08
CA LEU A 251 22.99 -18.85 -15.76
C LEU A 251 23.50 -20.30 -15.59
N LYS A 252 22.62 -21.29 -15.44
CA LYS A 252 22.98 -22.72 -15.38
C LYS A 252 22.76 -23.44 -16.71
N ASP A 253 21.84 -22.97 -17.54
CA ASP A 253 21.51 -23.59 -18.83
C ASP A 253 22.62 -23.42 -19.89
N ASN A 254 23.45 -22.37 -19.75
CA ASN A 254 24.61 -22.16 -20.63
C ASN A 254 25.75 -23.17 -20.43
N ASN A 255 25.81 -23.87 -19.29
CA ASN A 255 26.78 -24.96 -19.05
C ASN A 255 26.20 -26.36 -19.32
N ILE A 256 24.88 -26.49 -19.42
CA ILE A 256 24.20 -27.76 -19.74
C ILE A 256 24.11 -27.95 -21.26
N ASN A 257 23.85 -26.89 -22.02
CA ASN A 257 23.74 -26.97 -23.49
C ASN A 257 25.04 -27.41 -24.18
N LYS A 258 26.21 -27.09 -23.61
CA LYS A 258 27.51 -27.58 -24.14
C LYS A 258 27.74 -29.08 -23.95
N ASN A 259 27.13 -29.70 -22.93
CA ASN A 259 27.24 -31.13 -22.68
C ASN A 259 26.17 -31.95 -23.42
N ILE A 260 25.03 -31.34 -23.80
CA ILE A 260 23.95 -32.00 -24.54
C ILE A 260 24.33 -32.20 -26.02
N ASP A 261 25.07 -31.27 -26.63
CA ASP A 261 25.49 -31.42 -28.03
C ASP A 261 26.53 -32.55 -28.23
N ASP A 262 27.41 -32.78 -27.26
CA ASP A 262 28.38 -33.88 -27.26
C ASP A 262 27.72 -35.26 -26.98
N ILE A 263 26.60 -35.28 -26.24
CA ILE A 263 25.83 -36.48 -25.94
C ILE A 263 24.90 -36.83 -27.12
N THR A 264 24.26 -35.84 -27.74
CA THR A 264 23.38 -36.02 -28.91
C THR A 264 24.13 -36.61 -30.11
N ASN A 265 25.39 -36.21 -30.33
CA ASN A 265 26.23 -36.78 -31.38
C ASN A 265 26.69 -38.22 -31.08
N LYS A 266 26.72 -38.65 -29.81
CA LYS A 266 26.98 -40.05 -29.41
C LYS A 266 25.73 -40.94 -29.49
N ILE A 267 24.55 -40.39 -29.19
CA ILE A 267 23.28 -41.13 -29.21
C ILE A 267 22.80 -41.41 -30.65
N ASN A 268 23.05 -40.49 -31.59
CA ASN A 268 22.70 -40.67 -33.01
C ASN A 268 23.49 -41.79 -33.72
N LYS A 269 24.48 -42.40 -33.06
CA LYS A 269 25.23 -43.55 -33.58
C LYS A 269 24.77 -44.91 -33.04
N ILE A 270 23.83 -44.96 -32.09
CA ILE A 270 23.49 -46.20 -31.35
C ILE A 270 22.07 -46.74 -31.63
N ASN A 271 21.13 -45.94 -32.15
CA ASN A 271 19.73 -46.41 -32.29
C ASN A 271 19.32 -46.73 -33.74
N LYS A 272 19.91 -47.79 -34.32
CA LYS A 272 19.18 -48.71 -35.20
C LYS A 272 18.90 -49.97 -34.38
N THR A 273 17.72 -50.05 -33.77
CA THR A 273 16.86 -51.24 -33.54
C THR A 273 15.95 -51.05 -32.33
N ASP A 274 14.67 -51.36 -32.55
CA ASP A 274 13.65 -51.89 -31.63
C ASP A 274 12.88 -51.03 -30.59
N LYS A 275 11.59 -50.85 -30.91
CA LYS A 275 10.34 -50.97 -30.12
C LYS A 275 10.40 -50.84 -28.58
N THR A 276 9.64 -49.89 -28.01
CA THR A 276 8.35 -50.09 -27.28
C THR A 276 7.93 -48.87 -26.45
N ASN A 277 6.60 -48.70 -26.30
CA ASN A 277 5.86 -47.65 -25.60
C ASN A 277 6.08 -47.56 -24.08
N LYS A 278 6.11 -46.33 -23.54
CA LYS A 278 5.29 -45.80 -22.40
C LYS A 278 6.01 -44.64 -21.71
N THR A 279 5.44 -43.42 -21.75
CA THR A 279 5.29 -42.47 -20.61
C THR A 279 4.86 -41.09 -21.13
N ASN A 280 3.56 -40.77 -21.07
CA ASN A 280 3.04 -39.40 -21.13
C ASN A 280 1.67 -39.37 -20.42
N LYS A 281 1.67 -39.48 -19.08
CA LYS A 281 0.41 -39.47 -18.30
C LYS A 281 0.45 -38.69 -16.98
N ASN A 282 1.54 -37.98 -16.65
CA ASN A 282 1.66 -37.30 -15.35
C ASN A 282 1.76 -35.76 -15.41
N ILE A 283 1.70 -35.12 -16.59
CA ILE A 283 1.67 -33.65 -16.69
C ILE A 283 0.23 -33.12 -16.77
N ASN A 284 -0.71 -33.87 -17.34
CA ASN A 284 -2.12 -33.45 -17.45
C ASN A 284 -2.95 -33.62 -16.15
N LYS A 285 -2.36 -34.12 -15.05
CA LYS A 285 -3.10 -34.40 -13.81
C LYS A 285 -3.00 -33.26 -12.77
N SER A 286 -1.96 -32.42 -12.83
CA SER A 286 -1.84 -31.24 -11.95
C SER A 286 -2.64 -30.06 -12.49
N ILE A 287 -2.60 -29.81 -13.80
CA ILE A 287 -3.35 -28.73 -14.47
C ILE A 287 -4.87 -28.96 -14.34
N ASN A 288 -5.32 -30.22 -14.41
CA ASN A 288 -6.74 -30.54 -14.21
C ASN A 288 -7.20 -30.33 -12.76
N ASN A 289 -6.36 -30.48 -11.73
CA ASN A 289 -6.81 -30.39 -10.35
C ASN A 289 -7.03 -28.93 -9.88
N GLU A 290 -6.28 -27.96 -10.40
CA GLU A 290 -6.52 -26.53 -10.17
C GLU A 290 -7.74 -26.04 -10.97
N SER A 291 -7.85 -26.46 -12.23
CA SER A 291 -9.02 -26.17 -13.08
C SER A 291 -10.32 -26.75 -12.50
N ILE A 292 -10.26 -27.95 -11.90
CA ILE A 292 -11.39 -28.61 -11.25
C ILE A 292 -11.71 -27.96 -9.89
N LYS A 293 -10.73 -27.41 -9.16
CA LYS A 293 -11.02 -26.62 -7.95
C LYS A 293 -11.68 -25.28 -8.29
N GLN A 294 -11.23 -24.62 -9.35
CA GLN A 294 -11.85 -23.40 -9.89
C GLN A 294 -13.29 -23.68 -10.33
N SER A 295 -13.53 -24.80 -11.05
CA SER A 295 -14.86 -25.17 -11.54
C SER A 295 -15.80 -25.59 -10.41
N VAL A 296 -15.31 -26.29 -9.39
CA VAL A 296 -16.15 -26.74 -8.25
C VAL A 296 -16.49 -25.58 -7.31
N LEU A 297 -15.62 -24.57 -7.17
CA LEU A 297 -15.96 -23.34 -6.44
C LEU A 297 -16.97 -22.49 -7.23
N CYS A 298 -16.84 -22.41 -8.56
CA CYS A 298 -17.83 -21.73 -9.40
C CYS A 298 -19.19 -22.47 -9.44
N GLU A 299 -19.21 -23.80 -9.56
CA GLU A 299 -20.44 -24.61 -9.59
C GLU A 299 -21.18 -24.62 -8.23
N SER A 300 -20.47 -24.43 -7.12
CA SER A 300 -21.12 -24.29 -5.80
C SER A 300 -21.66 -22.87 -5.56
N ILE A 301 -21.09 -21.85 -6.23
CA ILE A 301 -21.58 -20.47 -6.23
C ILE A 301 -22.77 -20.30 -7.20
N GLU A 302 -22.86 -21.10 -8.27
CA GLU A 302 -24.01 -21.08 -9.19
C GLU A 302 -25.30 -21.65 -8.58
N ASN A 303 -25.20 -22.46 -7.51
CA ASN A 303 -26.36 -23.15 -6.91
C ASN A 303 -27.00 -22.42 -5.71
N GLU A 304 -26.40 -21.34 -5.23
CA GLU A 304 -27.05 -20.36 -4.36
C GLU A 304 -26.89 -19.02 -5.08
N GLY A 305 -27.98 -18.36 -5.50
CA GLY A 305 -27.99 -17.16 -6.35
C GLY A 305 -27.26 -15.93 -5.78
N ILE A 306 -25.95 -16.06 -5.55
CA ILE A 306 -25.03 -15.04 -5.09
C ILE A 306 -24.54 -14.34 -6.34
N ASN A 307 -25.03 -13.11 -6.52
CA ASN A 307 -24.64 -12.20 -7.58
C ASN A 307 -23.10 -12.02 -7.60
N LEU A 308 -22.46 -12.57 -8.63
CA LEU A 308 -21.01 -12.70 -8.74
C LEU A 308 -20.28 -11.36 -8.64
N ASN A 309 -20.84 -10.29 -9.22
CA ASN A 309 -20.24 -8.96 -9.18
C ASN A 309 -20.37 -8.29 -7.81
N ARG A 310 -21.50 -8.48 -7.11
CA ARG A 310 -21.63 -8.03 -5.71
C ARG A 310 -20.57 -8.66 -4.81
N PHE A 311 -20.35 -9.96 -4.96
CA PHE A 311 -19.34 -10.68 -4.20
C PHE A 311 -17.92 -10.19 -4.54
N LYS A 312 -17.62 -10.02 -5.83
CA LYS A 312 -16.33 -9.51 -6.30
C LYS A 312 -15.99 -8.12 -5.79
N ILE A 313 -16.92 -7.15 -5.83
CA ILE A 313 -16.69 -5.79 -5.29
C ILE A 313 -16.22 -5.90 -3.83
N LYS A 314 -16.91 -6.71 -3.02
CA LYS A 314 -16.57 -6.89 -1.62
C LYS A 314 -15.16 -7.46 -1.43
N LEU A 315 -14.81 -8.52 -2.16
CA LEU A 315 -13.48 -9.12 -2.08
C LEU A 315 -12.37 -8.15 -2.49
N LEU A 316 -12.60 -7.35 -3.54
CA LEU A 316 -11.64 -6.32 -3.95
C LEU A 316 -11.39 -5.32 -2.83
N LEU A 317 -12.43 -4.78 -2.19
CA LEU A 317 -12.23 -3.82 -1.10
C LEU A 317 -11.56 -4.47 0.12
N GLU A 318 -11.88 -5.72 0.44
CA GLU A 318 -11.21 -6.49 1.50
C GLU A 318 -9.72 -6.73 1.19
N TYR A 319 -9.37 -6.99 -0.07
CA TYR A 319 -7.97 -7.08 -0.52
C TYR A 319 -7.25 -5.74 -0.36
N LEU A 320 -7.84 -4.64 -0.83
CA LEU A 320 -7.27 -3.29 -0.71
C LEU A 320 -7.09 -2.87 0.76
N GLU A 321 -8.01 -3.27 1.64
CA GLU A 321 -7.86 -3.07 3.09
C GLU A 321 -6.65 -3.83 3.65
N ALA A 322 -6.45 -5.08 3.19
CA ALA A 322 -5.32 -5.90 3.58
C ALA A 322 -3.97 -5.33 3.10
N THR A 323 -3.93 -4.66 1.95
CA THR A 323 -2.70 -3.95 1.52
C THR A 323 -2.38 -2.81 2.47
N GLY A 324 -3.37 -2.04 2.90
CA GLY A 324 -3.16 -0.89 3.78
C GLY A 324 -2.66 0.38 3.10
N ASP A 325 -2.53 0.38 1.77
CA ASP A 325 -2.00 1.50 0.98
C ASP A 325 -3.11 2.36 0.35
N TYR A 326 -4.38 1.97 0.51
CA TYR A 326 -5.57 2.59 -0.12
C TYR A 326 -6.56 3.12 0.93
N LYS A 327 -6.07 3.64 2.05
CA LYS A 327 -6.91 3.95 3.22
C LYS A 327 -7.98 4.99 2.92
N GLU A 328 -7.62 6.09 2.25
CA GLU A 328 -8.56 7.14 1.91
C GLU A 328 -9.40 6.72 0.71
N SER A 329 -8.81 6.11 -0.32
CA SER A 329 -9.54 5.55 -1.46
C SER A 329 -10.66 4.60 -1.03
N LEU A 330 -10.40 3.74 -0.03
CA LEU A 330 -11.40 2.81 0.51
C LEU A 330 -12.62 3.51 1.09
N LYS A 331 -12.50 4.74 1.61
CA LYS A 331 -13.67 5.50 2.09
C LYS A 331 -14.61 5.79 0.93
N HIS A 332 -14.08 6.30 -0.19
CA HIS A 332 -14.85 6.60 -1.40
C HIS A 332 -15.39 5.32 -2.06
N LEU A 333 -14.54 4.30 -2.21
CA LEU A 333 -14.91 3.03 -2.86
C LEU A 333 -15.96 2.24 -2.07
N ASN A 334 -16.00 2.38 -0.74
CA ASN A 334 -17.09 1.78 0.04
C ASN A 334 -18.44 2.42 -0.27
N ILE A 335 -18.50 3.72 -0.55
CA ILE A 335 -19.73 4.42 -0.94
C ILE A 335 -20.16 3.96 -2.34
N TRP A 336 -19.21 3.85 -3.27
CA TRP A 336 -19.46 3.24 -4.59
C TRP A 336 -20.00 1.81 -4.48
N LYS A 337 -19.45 1.00 -3.56
CA LYS A 337 -19.99 -0.34 -3.28
C LYS A 337 -21.44 -0.23 -2.79
N GLU A 338 -21.77 0.61 -1.82
CA GLU A 338 -23.16 0.76 -1.35
C GLU A 338 -24.09 1.22 -2.49
N PHE A 339 -23.67 2.19 -3.31
CA PHE A 339 -24.40 2.63 -4.50
C PHE A 339 -24.67 1.48 -5.46
N LEU A 340 -23.63 0.74 -5.88
CA LEU A 340 -23.79 -0.39 -6.79
C LEU A 340 -24.69 -1.47 -6.17
N LEU A 341 -24.55 -1.74 -4.87
CA LEU A 341 -25.39 -2.71 -4.16
C LEU A 341 -26.86 -2.26 -4.02
N SER A 342 -27.17 -0.97 -4.15
CA SER A 342 -28.55 -0.47 -4.17
C SER A 342 -29.29 -0.79 -5.47
N LYS A 343 -28.56 -1.03 -6.57
CA LYS A 343 -29.11 -1.30 -7.90
C LYS A 343 -29.46 -2.78 -8.08
N ASP A 344 -30.27 -3.10 -9.08
CA ASP A 344 -30.53 -4.49 -9.47
C ASP A 344 -29.32 -5.09 -10.23
N GLU A 345 -29.32 -6.42 -10.39
CA GLU A 345 -28.19 -7.14 -11.00
C GLU A 345 -27.90 -6.74 -12.45
N TYR A 346 -28.93 -6.48 -13.24
CA TYR A 346 -28.75 -6.07 -14.63
C TYR A 346 -28.06 -4.71 -14.70
N THR A 347 -28.53 -3.76 -13.88
CA THR A 347 -27.95 -2.42 -13.79
C THR A 347 -26.50 -2.46 -13.30
N ILE A 348 -26.19 -3.24 -12.27
CA ILE A 348 -24.79 -3.42 -11.79
C ILE A 348 -23.88 -3.89 -12.93
N ASN A 349 -24.30 -4.91 -13.66
CA ASN A 349 -23.49 -5.46 -14.75
C ASN A 349 -23.27 -4.41 -15.85
N SER A 350 -24.33 -3.71 -16.26
CA SER A 350 -24.23 -2.65 -17.27
C SER A 350 -23.31 -1.51 -16.83
N TYR A 351 -23.36 -1.12 -15.55
CA TYR A 351 -22.52 -0.05 -15.02
C TYR A 351 -21.05 -0.46 -14.98
N LEU A 352 -20.77 -1.67 -14.47
CA LEU A 352 -19.41 -2.20 -14.44
C LEU A 352 -18.83 -2.38 -15.85
N ASP A 353 -19.61 -2.87 -16.82
CA ASP A 353 -19.16 -3.01 -18.21
C ASP A 353 -18.77 -1.65 -18.82
N SER A 354 -19.52 -0.60 -18.50
CA SER A 354 -19.23 0.77 -18.96
C SER A 354 -17.98 1.34 -18.27
N ILE A 355 -17.85 1.15 -16.95
CA ILE A 355 -16.66 1.53 -16.17
C ILE A 355 -15.41 0.81 -16.68
N PHE A 356 -15.50 -0.49 -16.98
CA PHE A 356 -14.37 -1.27 -17.52
C PHE A 356 -14.02 -0.85 -18.95
N SER A 357 -15.02 -0.48 -19.76
CA SER A 357 -14.79 0.07 -21.10
C SER A 357 -14.07 1.42 -21.03
N PHE A 358 -14.49 2.31 -20.12
CA PHE A 358 -13.81 3.57 -19.88
C PHE A 358 -12.38 3.37 -19.34
N THR A 359 -12.19 2.43 -18.41
CA THR A 359 -10.88 2.06 -17.87
C THR A 359 -9.93 1.56 -18.95
N SER A 360 -10.42 0.70 -19.84
CA SER A 360 -9.62 0.15 -20.96
C SER A 360 -9.26 1.24 -21.97
N TRP A 361 -10.15 2.19 -22.21
CA TRP A 361 -9.84 3.35 -23.03
C TRP A 361 -8.79 4.24 -22.35
N PHE A 362 -8.96 4.56 -21.06
CA PHE A 362 -8.06 5.40 -20.30
C PHE A 362 -6.64 4.82 -20.28
N GLU A 363 -6.48 3.53 -20.02
CA GLU A 363 -5.16 2.86 -20.01
C GLU A 363 -4.44 3.03 -21.36
N ASN A 364 -5.13 2.81 -22.47
CA ASN A 364 -4.54 2.96 -23.80
C ASN A 364 -4.18 4.43 -24.09
N TYR A 365 -5.06 5.36 -23.72
CA TYR A 365 -4.84 6.79 -23.95
C TYR A 365 -3.69 7.33 -23.08
N ALA A 366 -3.71 7.01 -21.79
CA ALA A 366 -2.66 7.38 -20.84
C ALA A 366 -1.30 6.77 -21.22
N LYS A 367 -1.27 5.54 -21.75
CA LYS A 367 -0.04 4.95 -22.28
C LYS A 367 0.52 5.75 -23.45
N GLY A 368 -0.34 6.26 -24.35
CA GLY A 368 0.10 7.14 -25.44
C GLY A 368 0.65 8.48 -24.95
N GLU A 369 -0.01 9.07 -23.96
CA GLU A 369 0.26 10.46 -23.56
C GLU A 369 1.27 10.62 -22.42
N LEU A 370 1.22 9.75 -21.41
CA LEU A 370 1.93 9.92 -20.14
C LEU A 370 3.13 8.98 -19.98
N HIS A 371 3.25 7.94 -20.82
CA HIS A 371 4.34 6.95 -20.73
C HIS A 371 5.74 7.57 -20.72
N ASN A 372 5.97 8.65 -21.47
CA ASN A 372 7.30 9.31 -21.50
C ASN A 372 7.77 9.81 -20.12
N TYR A 373 6.86 10.03 -19.17
CA TYR A 373 7.17 10.42 -17.80
C TYR A 373 7.36 9.22 -16.87
N THR A 374 6.74 8.07 -17.17
CA THR A 374 6.61 6.89 -16.29
C THR A 374 7.20 5.61 -16.89
N ASN A 375 7.93 5.71 -18.00
CA ASN A 375 8.42 4.56 -18.77
C ASN A 375 9.37 3.64 -18.01
N ASN A 376 9.96 4.11 -16.91
CA ASN A 376 10.88 3.34 -16.10
C ASN A 376 10.20 2.56 -14.95
N VAL A 377 8.87 2.65 -14.78
CA VAL A 377 8.13 1.91 -13.73
C VAL A 377 8.33 0.40 -13.87
N GLU A 378 8.14 -0.14 -15.07
CA GLU A 378 8.25 -1.60 -15.28
C GLU A 378 9.70 -2.08 -15.19
N ASN A 379 10.66 -1.27 -15.63
CA ASN A 379 12.09 -1.55 -15.45
C ASN A 379 12.47 -1.54 -13.95
N PHE A 380 11.89 -0.62 -13.16
CA PHE A 380 12.09 -0.62 -11.72
C PHE A 380 11.56 -1.91 -11.09
N LYS A 381 10.34 -2.30 -11.42
CA LYS A 381 9.73 -3.53 -10.90
C LYS A 381 10.57 -4.76 -11.25
N ALA A 382 11.02 -4.86 -12.50
CA ALA A 382 11.80 -5.99 -12.98
C ALA A 382 13.15 -6.16 -12.26
N ASN A 383 13.81 -5.06 -11.88
CA ASN A 383 15.19 -5.10 -11.39
C ASN A 383 15.37 -4.77 -9.91
N PHE A 384 14.42 -4.08 -9.27
CA PHE A 384 14.59 -3.55 -7.91
C PHE A 384 13.47 -3.92 -6.95
N LEU A 385 12.32 -4.43 -7.41
CA LEU A 385 11.24 -4.84 -6.51
C LEU A 385 11.65 -6.01 -5.59
N GLU A 386 12.61 -6.84 -6.01
CA GLU A 386 13.16 -7.94 -5.21
C GLU A 386 13.79 -7.42 -3.89
N ASP A 387 14.35 -6.20 -3.90
CA ASP A 387 14.92 -5.57 -2.70
C ASP A 387 13.86 -5.20 -1.65
N HIS A 388 12.58 -5.18 -2.06
CA HIS A 388 11.44 -4.90 -1.19
C HIS A 388 10.77 -6.16 -0.64
N LEU A 389 11.24 -7.37 -0.98
CA LEU A 389 10.67 -8.59 -0.44
C LEU A 389 10.78 -8.62 1.08
N ASN A 390 9.66 -8.94 1.72
CA ASN A 390 9.44 -8.91 3.17
C ASN A 390 9.48 -7.52 3.81
N ASN A 391 9.55 -6.44 3.02
CA ASN A 391 9.36 -5.09 3.52
C ASN A 391 7.87 -4.72 3.48
N GLU A 392 7.48 -3.79 4.35
CA GLU A 392 6.09 -3.38 4.48
C GLU A 392 5.60 -2.57 3.26
N ASP A 393 6.50 -2.01 2.47
CA ASP A 393 6.21 -1.18 1.31
C ASP A 393 6.12 -1.98 -0.01
N ILE A 394 6.19 -3.32 0.02
CA ILE A 394 6.25 -4.14 -1.20
C ILE A 394 5.09 -3.88 -2.19
N ILE A 395 3.87 -3.66 -1.69
CA ILE A 395 2.71 -3.37 -2.55
C ILE A 395 2.80 -1.94 -3.11
N PHE A 396 3.15 -0.96 -2.26
CA PHE A 396 3.37 0.41 -2.67
C PHE A 396 4.47 0.58 -3.73
N CYS A 397 5.59 -0.14 -3.59
CA CYS A 397 6.69 -0.13 -4.56
C CYS A 397 6.38 -1.00 -5.79
N GLY A 398 5.47 -1.96 -5.67
CA GLY A 398 5.05 -2.87 -6.74
C GLY A 398 4.01 -2.32 -7.70
N ARG A 399 3.52 -1.08 -7.48
CA ARG A 399 2.47 -0.45 -8.29
C ARG A 399 2.84 -0.40 -9.78
N SER A 400 1.86 -0.72 -10.61
CA SER A 400 1.95 -0.71 -12.08
C SER A 400 2.04 0.70 -12.65
N GLU A 401 2.50 0.81 -13.90
CA GLU A 401 2.51 2.11 -14.59
C GLU A 401 1.11 2.74 -14.72
N LEU A 402 0.06 1.93 -14.89
CA LEU A 402 -1.33 2.41 -14.95
C LEU A 402 -1.75 3.12 -13.66
N GLU A 403 -1.28 2.64 -12.50
CA GLU A 403 -1.53 3.31 -11.22
C GLU A 403 -0.81 4.66 -11.15
N TYR A 404 0.36 4.81 -11.76
CA TYR A 404 1.00 6.12 -11.87
C TYR A 404 0.16 7.08 -12.72
N HIS A 405 -0.38 6.60 -13.84
CA HIS A 405 -1.21 7.42 -14.75
C HIS A 405 -2.49 7.92 -14.08
N ILE A 406 -3.22 7.07 -13.37
CA ILE A 406 -4.42 7.51 -12.64
C ILE A 406 -4.08 8.47 -11.50
N ASN A 407 -2.92 8.31 -10.83
CA ASN A 407 -2.46 9.27 -9.83
C ASN A 407 -2.07 10.63 -10.42
N LEU A 408 -1.50 10.66 -11.63
CA LEU A 408 -1.24 11.91 -12.36
C LEU A 408 -2.54 12.61 -12.74
N PHE A 409 -3.51 11.87 -13.27
CA PHE A 409 -4.85 12.39 -13.59
C PHE A 409 -5.56 12.93 -12.34
N GLY A 410 -5.64 12.12 -11.29
CA GLY A 410 -6.35 12.51 -10.06
C GLY A 410 -5.71 13.69 -9.34
N ALA A 411 -4.39 13.87 -9.41
CA ALA A 411 -3.74 15.06 -8.88
C ALA A 411 -4.18 16.34 -9.61
N GLU A 412 -4.39 16.29 -10.93
CA GLU A 412 -4.90 17.43 -11.70
C GLU A 412 -6.40 17.66 -11.47
N VAL A 413 -7.22 16.59 -11.39
CA VAL A 413 -8.63 16.70 -11.00
C VAL A 413 -8.77 17.39 -9.64
N MET A 414 -7.99 16.97 -8.64
CA MET A 414 -7.98 17.61 -7.32
C MET A 414 -7.56 19.08 -7.40
N ASN A 415 -6.57 19.41 -8.23
CA ASN A 415 -6.16 20.80 -8.44
C ASN A 415 -7.30 21.64 -9.00
N GLU A 416 -8.07 21.10 -9.93
CA GLU A 416 -9.17 21.80 -10.58
C GLU A 416 -10.35 22.03 -9.62
N ILE A 417 -10.90 20.96 -9.04
CA ILE A 417 -12.11 21.03 -8.22
C ILE A 417 -11.92 21.85 -6.94
N PHE A 418 -10.73 21.81 -6.34
CA PHE A 418 -10.46 22.54 -5.10
C PHE A 418 -9.89 23.95 -5.33
N GLN A 419 -9.68 24.37 -6.58
CA GLN A 419 -8.98 25.61 -6.91
C GLN A 419 -9.65 26.85 -6.31
N GLU A 420 -10.97 26.98 -6.50
CA GLU A 420 -11.73 28.13 -6.02
C GLU A 420 -11.68 28.23 -4.50
N ARG A 421 -12.06 27.14 -3.82
CA ARG A 421 -12.02 27.05 -2.36
C ARG A 421 -10.61 27.26 -1.80
N PHE A 422 -9.57 26.79 -2.50
CA PHE A 422 -8.18 27.01 -2.10
C PHE A 422 -7.82 28.50 -2.10
N ARG A 423 -8.25 29.25 -3.12
CA ARG A 423 -8.02 30.70 -3.26
C ARG A 423 -8.79 31.50 -2.22
N ASP A 424 -10.00 31.09 -1.89
CA ASP A 424 -10.87 31.78 -0.93
C ASP A 424 -10.40 31.68 0.53
N ARG A 425 -9.51 30.73 0.84
CA ARG A 425 -8.94 30.61 2.18
C ARG A 425 -7.90 31.71 2.44
N ASN A 426 -8.04 32.36 3.59
CA ASN A 426 -7.16 33.45 4.02
C ASN A 426 -5.72 33.02 4.33
N LYS A 427 -5.49 31.74 4.63
CA LYS A 427 -4.18 31.22 5.03
C LYS A 427 -3.79 30.04 4.17
N LYS A 428 -2.52 29.99 3.80
CA LYS A 428 -1.92 28.90 3.01
C LYS A 428 -0.83 28.22 3.81
N ALA A 429 -0.65 26.92 3.63
CA ALA A 429 0.47 26.16 4.20
C ALA A 429 1.03 25.16 3.17
N ILE A 430 2.34 24.96 3.18
CA ILE A 430 3.01 24.05 2.23
C ILE A 430 3.54 22.83 2.95
N LEU A 431 3.21 21.64 2.44
CA LEU A 431 3.73 20.37 2.95
C LEU A 431 4.81 19.85 2.01
N LEU A 432 6.05 19.76 2.50
CA LEU A 432 7.19 19.25 1.74
C LEU A 432 7.71 17.92 2.30
N PRO A 433 8.01 16.93 1.45
CA PRO A 433 8.43 15.61 1.90
C PRO A 433 9.91 15.59 2.30
N THR A 434 10.27 14.66 3.18
CA THR A 434 11.63 14.58 3.74
C THR A 434 12.73 14.30 2.73
N CYS A 435 12.44 13.68 1.59
CA CYS A 435 13.40 13.40 0.51
C CYS A 435 13.94 14.67 -0.17
N MET A 436 13.35 15.85 0.08
CA MET A 436 13.89 17.13 -0.39
C MET A 436 14.99 17.69 0.52
N LYS A 437 15.21 17.10 1.69
CA LYS A 437 16.30 17.48 2.61
C LYS A 437 17.66 17.09 2.03
N ILE A 438 18.71 17.72 2.54
CA ILE A 438 20.10 17.36 2.22
C ILE A 438 20.37 15.92 2.70
N PRO A 439 20.80 14.99 1.83
CA PRO A 439 21.17 13.64 2.22
C PRO A 439 22.31 13.64 3.24
N ASN A 440 22.24 12.75 4.24
CA ASN A 440 23.30 12.53 5.24
C ASN A 440 23.76 13.79 6.01
N TYR A 441 22.96 14.87 6.03
CA TYR A 441 23.28 16.10 6.75
C TYR A 441 22.89 16.00 8.22
N ASN A 442 23.76 16.48 9.10
CA ASN A 442 23.51 16.50 10.54
C ASN A 442 22.31 17.41 10.87
N LYS A 443 21.18 16.73 11.14
CA LYS A 443 19.94 17.16 11.80
C LYS A 443 19.35 18.47 11.27
N CYS A 444 18.42 18.32 10.32
CA CYS A 444 17.40 19.32 10.02
C CYS A 444 16.94 20.00 11.32
N LYS A 445 17.03 21.34 11.40
CA LYS A 445 16.65 22.11 12.58
C LYS A 445 15.20 22.59 12.53
N ALA A 446 14.34 21.89 11.81
CA ALA A 446 12.91 22.17 11.81
C ALA A 446 12.41 22.17 13.26
N ILE A 447 11.58 23.15 13.60
CA ILE A 447 11.07 23.34 14.96
C ILE A 447 9.72 22.65 15.09
N ASN A 448 9.40 22.21 16.31
CA ASN A 448 8.06 21.75 16.61
C ASN A 448 7.13 22.95 16.67
N ASP A 449 6.20 23.02 15.74
CA ASP A 449 5.08 23.94 15.72
C ASP A 449 3.79 23.19 16.02
N ARG A 450 2.72 23.92 16.34
CA ARG A 450 1.42 23.32 16.70
C ARG A 450 0.91 22.35 15.65
N LEU A 451 1.05 22.71 14.37
CA LEU A 451 0.57 21.90 13.25
C LEU A 451 1.61 20.86 12.77
N GLY A 452 2.87 20.91 13.20
CA GLY A 452 3.86 19.92 12.77
C GLY A 452 5.28 20.43 12.78
N SER A 453 6.17 19.75 12.05
CA SER A 453 7.59 20.11 11.97
C SER A 453 7.77 21.27 10.98
N ARG A 454 7.95 22.49 11.49
CA ARG A 454 8.04 23.71 10.67
C ARG A 454 9.49 24.00 10.24
N CYS A 455 9.68 24.29 8.96
CA CYS A 455 10.96 24.72 8.41
C CYS A 455 11.35 26.11 8.94
N ILE A 456 12.64 26.30 9.19
CA ILE A 456 13.24 27.59 9.57
C ILE A 456 14.45 27.95 8.70
N SER A 457 14.54 27.34 7.50
CA SER A 457 15.64 27.55 6.55
C SER A 457 17.04 27.39 7.15
N CYS A 458 17.27 26.27 7.85
CA CYS A 458 18.52 26.05 8.57
C CYS A 458 19.77 25.89 7.68
N SER A 459 19.60 25.77 6.36
CA SER A 459 20.67 25.70 5.38
C SER A 459 20.17 26.05 3.97
N ASN A 460 20.92 26.91 3.28
CA ASN A 460 20.71 27.27 1.86
C ASN A 460 21.05 26.15 0.84
N LYS A 461 21.54 25.00 1.32
CA LYS A 461 21.75 23.80 0.50
C LYS A 461 20.55 22.85 0.53
N CYS A 462 19.57 23.13 1.39
CA CYS A 462 18.38 22.31 1.55
C CYS A 462 17.29 22.84 0.62
N ASN A 463 16.75 22.01 -0.28
CA ASN A 463 15.68 22.43 -1.19
C ASN A 463 14.45 22.95 -0.41
N ILE A 464 14.08 22.30 0.71
CA ILE A 464 13.01 22.78 1.60
C ILE A 464 13.34 24.15 2.19
N GLY A 465 14.59 24.37 2.62
CA GLY A 465 15.04 25.64 3.19
C GLY A 465 14.98 26.76 2.15
N ASN A 466 15.46 26.48 0.94
CA ASN A 466 15.41 27.42 -0.18
C ASN A 466 13.98 27.80 -0.53
N ILE A 467 13.05 26.85 -0.58
CA ILE A 467 11.63 27.15 -0.82
C ILE A 467 11.07 28.05 0.28
N ASN A 468 11.32 27.72 1.55
CA ASN A 468 10.86 28.53 2.68
C ASN A 468 11.44 29.96 2.68
N GLU A 469 12.64 30.19 2.14
CA GLU A 469 13.22 31.54 1.99
C GLU A 469 12.62 32.34 0.82
N ASN A 470 12.00 31.67 -0.16
CA ASN A 470 11.46 32.31 -1.37
C ASN A 470 9.92 32.40 -1.35
N LEU A 471 9.28 32.03 -0.24
CA LEU A 471 7.85 32.21 -0.01
C LEU A 471 7.63 33.39 0.94
N ASP A 472 6.42 33.94 0.95
CA ASP A 472 6.02 34.98 1.90
C ASP A 472 6.10 34.44 3.35
N ASP A 473 6.52 35.30 4.28
CA ASP A 473 6.78 34.95 5.69
C ASP A 473 5.55 34.37 6.43
N ASP A 474 4.35 34.64 5.93
CA ASP A 474 3.07 34.20 6.49
C ASP A 474 2.62 32.82 5.98
N ILE A 475 3.32 32.23 5.00
CA ILE A 475 3.06 30.90 4.46
C ILE A 475 4.02 29.88 5.10
N PRO A 476 3.63 29.19 6.18
CA PRO A 476 4.49 28.20 6.82
C PRO A 476 4.74 26.99 5.93
N VAL A 477 6.01 26.56 5.89
CA VAL A 477 6.44 25.29 5.27
C VAL A 477 6.61 24.22 6.34
N TYR A 478 5.87 23.12 6.22
CA TYR A 478 5.96 21.96 7.10
C TYR A 478 6.66 20.79 6.41
N VAL A 479 7.55 20.12 7.15
CA VAL A 479 8.29 18.95 6.70
C VAL A 479 7.52 17.68 7.11
N VAL A 480 7.11 16.89 6.12
CA VAL A 480 6.30 15.67 6.33
C VAL A 480 7.15 14.42 6.15
N SER A 481 7.29 13.64 7.22
CA SER A 481 7.98 12.34 7.22
C SER A 481 7.04 11.16 6.98
N HIS A 482 5.80 11.25 7.44
CA HIS A 482 4.78 10.23 7.28
C HIS A 482 3.40 10.87 7.05
N SER A 483 2.50 10.18 6.36
CA SER A 483 1.13 10.67 6.16
C SER A 483 0.41 10.90 7.50
N SER A 484 0.75 10.14 8.55
CA SER A 484 0.23 10.32 9.92
C SER A 484 0.72 11.58 10.63
N SER A 485 1.78 12.24 10.14
CA SER A 485 2.29 13.49 10.70
C SER A 485 1.70 14.75 10.05
N ILE A 486 0.80 14.59 9.07
CA ILE A 486 0.13 15.71 8.41
C ILE A 486 -0.75 16.43 9.44
N LEU A 487 -0.44 17.71 9.68
CA LEU A 487 -1.19 18.65 10.51
C LEU A 487 -1.74 18.07 11.82
N SER A 488 -0.81 17.62 12.68
CA SER A 488 -1.10 16.73 13.81
C SER A 488 -2.09 17.26 14.86
N ASN A 489 -2.29 18.58 14.94
CA ASN A 489 -3.20 19.24 15.88
C ASN A 489 -4.04 20.35 15.23
N LEU A 490 -4.76 20.02 14.15
CA LEU A 490 -5.79 20.90 13.56
C LEU A 490 -6.91 21.23 14.56
N ASN A 491 -7.30 22.51 14.65
CA ASN A 491 -8.53 22.94 15.32
C ASN A 491 -9.58 23.38 14.28
N ASP A 492 -10.80 23.71 14.73
CA ASP A 492 -11.88 24.07 13.80
C ASP A 492 -11.65 25.40 13.07
N TYR A 493 -10.87 26.31 13.66
CA TYR A 493 -10.42 27.51 12.97
C TYR A 493 -9.49 27.15 11.79
N ASP A 494 -8.55 26.22 11.98
CA ASP A 494 -7.64 25.79 10.91
C ASP A 494 -8.40 25.14 9.75
N LYS A 495 -9.31 24.22 10.06
CA LYS A 495 -10.14 23.51 9.07
C LYS A 495 -10.95 24.47 8.18
N THR A 496 -11.28 25.65 8.70
CA THR A 496 -12.10 26.66 8.00
C THR A 496 -11.30 27.84 7.44
N ASN A 497 -10.00 27.95 7.74
CA ASN A 497 -9.21 29.12 7.31
C ASN A 497 -7.96 28.77 6.51
N ILE A 498 -7.48 27.52 6.59
CA ILE A 498 -6.26 27.08 5.90
C ILE A 498 -6.63 26.38 4.59
N SER A 499 -5.85 26.63 3.55
CA SER A 499 -5.70 25.76 2.38
C SER A 499 -4.26 25.25 2.30
N ILE A 500 -4.06 24.09 1.67
CA ILE A 500 -2.77 23.39 1.70
C ILE A 500 -2.28 23.08 0.30
N VAL A 501 -1.00 23.37 0.03
CA VAL A 501 -0.31 22.77 -1.11
C VAL A 501 0.51 21.58 -0.61
N GLY A 502 0.14 20.39 -1.06
CA GLY A 502 0.86 19.15 -0.82
C GLY A 502 1.86 18.86 -1.95
N VAL A 503 3.14 18.69 -1.59
CA VAL A 503 4.17 18.22 -2.52
C VAL A 503 4.49 16.75 -2.23
N ALA A 504 4.38 15.87 -3.22
CA ALA A 504 4.65 14.45 -3.03
C ALA A 504 5.08 13.71 -4.30
N CYS A 505 5.48 12.45 -4.14
CA CYS A 505 5.62 11.52 -5.26
C CYS A 505 4.22 11.18 -5.83
N ILE A 506 4.16 10.84 -7.13
CA ILE A 506 2.92 10.50 -7.85
C ILE A 506 1.96 9.63 -7.02
N ASN A 507 2.43 8.48 -6.53
CA ASN A 507 1.63 7.48 -5.82
C ASN A 507 1.02 7.91 -4.48
N ASN A 508 1.40 9.07 -3.94
CA ASN A 508 0.91 9.58 -2.65
C ASN A 508 -0.05 10.76 -2.77
N LEU A 509 -0.25 11.31 -3.98
CA LEU A 509 -0.97 12.57 -4.14
C LEU A 509 -2.47 12.43 -3.92
N ILE A 510 -3.12 11.43 -4.52
CA ILE A 510 -4.56 11.20 -4.35
C ILE A 510 -4.89 10.91 -2.87
N GLU A 511 -4.23 9.91 -2.27
CA GLU A 511 -4.42 9.57 -0.84
C GLU A 511 -4.15 10.77 0.08
N GLY A 512 -3.11 11.57 -0.21
CA GLY A 512 -2.82 12.78 0.54
C GLY A 512 -3.88 13.88 0.37
N GLY A 513 -4.35 14.09 -0.85
CA GLY A 513 -5.38 15.07 -1.21
C GLY A 513 -6.71 14.73 -0.55
N TRP A 514 -7.20 13.50 -0.71
CA TRP A 514 -8.42 13.04 -0.04
C TRP A 514 -8.31 13.12 1.48
N LYS A 515 -7.17 12.73 2.06
CA LYS A 515 -6.95 12.89 3.50
C LYS A 515 -7.10 14.35 3.95
N ILE A 516 -6.49 15.28 3.23
CA ILE A 516 -6.55 16.71 3.55
C ILE A 516 -7.99 17.23 3.38
N SER A 517 -8.65 16.86 2.28
CA SER A 517 -10.03 17.26 1.99
C SER A 517 -11.01 16.76 3.04
N SER A 518 -10.80 15.56 3.62
CA SER A 518 -11.62 15.01 4.71
C SER A 518 -11.62 15.85 5.99
N TYR A 519 -10.66 16.78 6.13
CA TYR A 519 -10.64 17.77 7.20
C TYR A 519 -11.30 19.11 6.82
N ASN A 520 -12.02 19.17 5.70
CA ASN A 520 -12.59 20.38 5.09
C ASN A 520 -11.54 21.40 4.61
N ILE A 521 -10.30 20.94 4.40
CA ILE A 521 -9.19 21.79 3.97
C ILE A 521 -9.00 21.59 2.47
N PRO A 522 -9.11 22.64 1.63
CA PRO A 522 -8.90 22.51 0.18
C PRO A 522 -7.42 22.19 -0.13
N PRO A 523 -7.11 21.03 -0.73
CA PRO A 523 -5.76 20.71 -1.17
C PRO A 523 -5.46 21.27 -2.56
N GLN A 524 -4.18 21.50 -2.82
CA GLN A 524 -3.59 21.59 -4.14
C GLN A 524 -2.35 20.69 -4.18
N CYS A 525 -2.13 20.04 -5.30
CA CYS A 525 -1.14 19.00 -5.54
C CYS A 525 -0.02 19.51 -6.45
N VAL A 526 1.22 19.40 -5.98
CA VAL A 526 2.41 19.62 -6.80
C VAL A 526 3.27 18.36 -6.77
N ILE A 527 3.66 17.89 -7.94
CA ILE A 527 4.38 16.62 -8.06
C ILE A 527 5.87 16.87 -7.97
N LEU A 528 6.57 16.04 -7.20
CA LEU A 528 8.03 15.95 -7.25
C LEU A 528 8.48 15.58 -8.66
N ASP A 529 9.55 16.19 -9.14
CA ASP A 529 10.08 15.93 -10.49
C ASP A 529 10.51 14.48 -10.68
N TYR A 530 10.97 13.81 -9.62
CA TYR A 530 11.38 12.41 -9.60
C TYR A 530 11.38 11.85 -8.17
N VAL A 531 11.35 10.53 -8.03
CA VAL A 531 11.52 9.86 -6.73
C VAL A 531 12.97 9.88 -6.24
N GLY A 532 13.17 10.00 -4.93
CA GLY A 532 14.53 10.01 -4.36
C GLY A 532 14.66 9.56 -2.91
N CYS A 533 13.59 9.06 -2.28
CA CYS A 533 13.71 8.57 -0.90
C CYS A 533 14.38 7.19 -0.85
N LYS A 534 15.37 7.06 0.05
CA LYS A 534 16.02 5.79 0.33
C LYS A 534 15.05 4.72 0.79
N LYS A 535 14.00 5.17 1.48
CA LYS A 535 13.02 4.26 2.08
C LYS A 535 12.34 3.39 1.01
N HIS A 536 12.00 3.96 -0.15
CA HIS A 536 11.14 3.28 -1.12
C HIS A 536 11.78 3.07 -2.49
N TRP A 537 12.78 3.86 -2.90
CA TRP A 537 13.16 3.93 -4.31
C TRP A 537 14.65 3.73 -4.57
N THR A 538 15.51 4.22 -3.68
CA THR A 538 16.94 4.31 -3.95
C THR A 538 17.79 3.70 -2.83
N PRO A 539 19.01 3.19 -3.10
CA PRO A 539 19.89 2.69 -2.04
C PRO A 539 20.35 3.79 -1.05
N GLU A 540 20.38 5.03 -1.52
CA GLU A 540 20.76 6.24 -0.78
C GLU A 540 19.76 7.36 -1.08
N ASP A 541 19.54 8.28 -0.14
CA ASP A 541 18.67 9.43 -0.38
C ASP A 541 19.24 10.31 -1.50
N ILE A 542 18.44 10.53 -2.53
CA ILE A 542 18.70 11.51 -3.58
C ILE A 542 17.83 12.72 -3.28
N GLN A 543 18.48 13.89 -3.15
CA GLN A 543 17.75 15.12 -2.95
C GLN A 543 16.86 15.40 -4.16
N THR A 544 15.55 15.31 -3.97
CA THR A 544 14.56 15.57 -5.02
C THR A 544 14.13 17.04 -5.04
N ASN A 545 13.47 17.45 -6.10
CA ASN A 545 12.95 18.79 -6.32
C ASN A 545 11.57 18.73 -7.00
N PHE A 546 10.95 19.89 -7.20
CA PHE A 546 9.73 20.03 -7.98
C PHE A 546 9.74 21.35 -8.75
N ASN A 547 8.72 21.54 -9.57
CA ASN A 547 8.50 22.79 -10.30
C ASN A 547 8.06 23.95 -9.38
N PHE A 548 9.02 24.79 -8.97
CA PHE A 548 8.74 25.96 -8.12
C PHE A 548 7.81 26.99 -8.80
N ASN A 549 7.84 27.11 -10.13
CA ASN A 549 6.92 28.02 -10.83
C ASN A 549 5.47 27.56 -10.71
N LYS A 550 5.21 26.24 -10.80
CA LYS A 550 3.86 25.71 -10.57
C LYS A 550 3.38 26.02 -9.15
N LEU A 551 4.24 25.89 -8.15
CA LEU A 551 3.90 26.25 -6.77
C LEU A 551 3.53 27.73 -6.65
N ASN A 552 4.34 28.63 -7.20
CA ASN A 552 4.05 30.07 -7.19
C ASN A 552 2.73 30.39 -7.90
N ASN A 553 2.46 29.76 -9.04
CA ASN A 553 1.20 29.94 -9.77
C ASN A 553 -0.04 29.44 -9.01
N ILE A 554 0.12 28.48 -8.09
CA ILE A 554 -0.97 28.00 -7.23
C ILE A 554 -1.20 28.97 -6.07
N ILE A 555 -0.13 29.49 -5.48
CA ILE A 555 -0.20 30.31 -4.26
C ILE A 555 -0.69 31.74 -4.54
N GLN A 556 -0.32 32.30 -5.70
CA GLN A 556 -0.82 33.57 -6.23
C GLN A 556 -2.31 33.48 -6.54
#